data_AF-A0A7X2SYL8-F1
#
_entry.id   AF-A0A7X2SYL8-F1
#
_cell.length_a   1.000
_cell.length_b   1.000
_cell.length_c   1.000
_cell.angle_alpha   90.00
_cell.angle_beta   90.00
_cell.angle_gamma   90.00
#
_symmetry.space_group_name_H-M   'P 1'
#
loop_
_entity.id
_entity.type
_entity.pdbx_description
1 polymer ?
#
loop_
_entity_poly.entity_id
_entity_poly.type
_entity_poly.pdbx_seq_one_letter_code
_entity_poly.pdbx_strand_id
1 'polypeptide(L)'
;SSGSSILVGPLFGSSGPSAVTVGNTAPAAAYSAAPAPAPAAAPAPKARAEPIMSDTESYFNQKIRQAVNSGNIDKALKLLDEAERLGSTSARQTFISSVKGKG
;
A
#
# COMPACT_ATOMS: atom_id res chain seq x y z
N SER A 1 3.13 10.54 -58.74
CA SER A 1 4.60 10.36 -58.83
C SER A 1 5.23 10.97 -57.61
N SER A 2 5.79 10.19 -56.69
CA SER A 2 7.16 9.62 -56.77
C SER A 2 8.20 10.75 -56.68
N GLY A 3 9.09 10.83 -55.69
CA GLY A 3 9.38 9.92 -54.60
C GLY A 3 10.57 10.41 -53.74
N SER A 4 11.02 9.48 -52.87
CA SER A 4 12.38 9.34 -52.31
C SER A 4 12.79 10.36 -51.24
N SER A 5 12.69 10.03 -49.95
CA SER A 5 13.65 9.23 -49.15
C SER A 5 15.07 9.80 -49.14
N ILE A 6 15.42 10.49 -48.05
CA ILE A 6 16.80 10.74 -47.66
C ILE A 6 17.19 9.74 -46.57
N LEU A 7 18.21 8.95 -46.87
CA LEU A 7 18.96 8.15 -45.90
C LEU A 7 19.64 9.08 -44.89
N VAL A 8 19.12 9.13 -43.66
CA VAL A 8 19.88 9.61 -42.51
C VAL A 8 20.52 8.38 -41.85
N GLY A 9 21.84 8.26 -41.99
CA GLY A 9 22.65 7.25 -41.29
C GLY A 9 22.67 7.47 -39.77
N PRO A 10 23.28 6.56 -38.99
CA PRO A 10 23.25 6.65 -37.53
C PRO A 10 24.12 7.81 -37.04
N LEU A 11 23.50 8.89 -36.55
CA LEU A 11 24.18 10.11 -36.08
C LEU A 11 24.37 10.17 -34.55
N PHE A 12 24.30 9.06 -33.84
CA PHE A 12 24.70 9.00 -32.43
C PHE A 12 25.44 7.68 -32.27
N GLY A 13 26.76 7.67 -32.11
CA GLY A 13 27.44 8.37 -31.03
C GLY A 13 27.58 7.35 -29.91
N SER A 14 28.71 6.65 -29.95
CA SER A 14 29.14 5.65 -28.98
C SER A 14 29.00 6.11 -27.52
N SER A 15 28.82 5.13 -26.65
CA SER A 15 28.95 5.19 -25.18
C SER A 15 27.78 5.84 -24.45
N GLY A 16 26.94 4.96 -23.89
CA GLY A 16 25.75 5.30 -23.12
C GLY A 16 26.05 6.05 -21.82
N PRO A 17 25.03 6.69 -21.23
CA PRO A 17 25.17 7.41 -19.97
C PRO A 17 25.47 6.44 -18.82
N SER A 18 26.66 6.55 -18.24
CA SER A 18 26.97 6.00 -16.92
C SER A 18 25.99 6.62 -15.92
N ALA A 19 25.10 5.81 -15.35
CA ALA A 19 24.17 6.27 -14.33
C ALA A 19 24.95 6.62 -13.04
N VAL A 20 25.24 7.91 -12.85
CA VAL A 20 25.68 8.44 -11.57
C VAL A 20 24.44 8.54 -10.67
N THR A 21 24.42 7.77 -9.59
CA THR A 21 23.38 7.88 -8.57
C THR A 21 23.63 9.14 -7.73
N VAL A 22 22.80 10.15 -7.94
CA VAL A 22 22.67 11.30 -7.03
C VAL A 22 21.21 11.40 -6.61
N GLY A 23 20.95 11.22 -5.32
CA GLY A 23 19.68 11.62 -4.71
C GLY A 23 18.92 10.47 -4.06
N ASN A 24 19.05 10.40 -2.73
CA ASN A 24 18.04 9.85 -1.83
C ASN A 24 16.71 10.62 -2.03
N THR A 25 15.89 10.22 -2.98
CA THR A 25 14.53 10.76 -3.15
C THR A 25 13.58 9.66 -3.61
N ALA A 26 12.80 9.15 -2.67
CA ALA A 26 11.45 8.64 -2.92
C ALA A 26 10.49 9.85 -3.12
N PRO A 27 9.21 9.72 -3.58
CA PRO A 27 8.40 8.51 -3.79
C PRO A 27 7.45 8.51 -5.04
N ALA A 28 6.63 7.44 -5.14
CA ALA A 28 5.24 7.35 -5.65
C ALA A 28 4.89 7.02 -7.13
N ALA A 29 4.50 5.75 -7.32
CA ALA A 29 3.29 5.16 -7.95
C ALA A 29 2.78 5.51 -9.38
N ALA A 30 2.71 4.42 -10.18
CA ALA A 30 1.67 4.00 -11.15
C ALA A 30 1.71 4.62 -12.58
N TYR A 31 1.36 3.98 -13.70
CA TYR A 31 0.32 2.96 -13.99
C TYR A 31 0.63 2.16 -15.30
N SER A 32 0.28 0.87 -15.31
CA SER A 32 -0.34 0.05 -16.41
C SER A 32 0.36 -0.25 -17.75
N ALA A 33 0.80 -1.51 -17.96
CA ALA A 33 0.72 -2.29 -19.20
C ALA A 33 0.92 -3.81 -18.94
N ALA A 34 0.30 -4.67 -19.76
CA ALA A 34 -0.04 -6.11 -19.57
C ALA A 34 1.13 -7.13 -19.37
N PRO A 35 0.88 -8.34 -18.79
CA PRO A 35 1.93 -9.25 -18.30
C PRO A 35 2.38 -10.30 -19.33
N ALA A 36 3.69 -10.47 -19.49
CA ALA A 36 4.33 -11.66 -20.05
C ALA A 36 4.55 -12.71 -18.93
N PRO A 37 4.55 -14.04 -19.22
CA PRO A 37 4.67 -15.06 -18.20
C PRO A 37 6.14 -15.16 -17.75
N ALA A 38 6.53 -14.36 -16.77
CA ALA A 38 7.76 -14.54 -16.03
C ALA A 38 7.63 -15.77 -15.12
N PRO A 39 8.69 -16.57 -14.93
CA PRO A 39 8.66 -17.70 -14.00
C PRO A 39 8.18 -17.20 -12.65
N ALA A 40 7.14 -17.86 -12.12
CA ALA A 40 6.53 -17.51 -10.86
C ALA A 40 7.63 -17.35 -9.80
N ALA A 41 7.91 -16.09 -9.44
CA ALA A 41 8.51 -15.79 -8.16
C ALA A 41 7.63 -16.52 -7.15
N ALA A 42 8.20 -17.53 -6.49
CA ALA A 42 7.59 -18.13 -5.33
C ALA A 42 7.05 -16.98 -4.48
N PRO A 43 5.80 -17.04 -3.98
CA PRO A 43 5.30 -16.01 -3.11
C PRO A 43 6.36 -15.83 -2.04
N ALA A 44 6.99 -14.64 -2.01
CA ALA A 44 7.79 -14.24 -0.87
C ALA A 44 6.92 -14.63 0.33
N PRO A 45 7.43 -15.46 1.25
CA PRO A 45 6.61 -15.98 2.32
C PRO A 45 5.95 -14.75 2.89
N LYS A 46 4.60 -14.66 2.77
CA LYS A 46 3.83 -13.61 3.41
C LYS A 46 4.42 -13.61 4.79
N ALA A 47 5.22 -12.59 5.10
CA ALA A 47 5.92 -12.52 6.36
C ALA A 47 4.79 -12.82 7.32
N ARG A 48 4.89 -13.98 8.01
CA ARG A 48 3.88 -14.38 8.97
C ARG A 48 3.71 -13.11 9.75
N ALA A 49 2.54 -12.47 9.63
CA ALA A 49 2.29 -11.19 10.25
C ALA A 49 2.76 -11.43 11.66
N GLU A 50 3.94 -10.87 12.01
CA GLU A 50 4.58 -11.19 13.27
C GLU A 50 3.46 -10.93 14.26
N PRO A 51 3.09 -11.95 15.06
CA PRO A 51 1.79 -12.01 15.70
C PRO A 51 1.53 -10.62 16.21
N ILE A 52 0.52 -9.95 15.62
CA ILE A 52 0.20 -8.56 15.95
C ILE A 52 0.34 -8.50 17.44
N MET A 53 1.28 -7.69 17.92
CA MET A 53 1.60 -7.71 19.35
C MET A 53 0.26 -7.54 20.04
N SER A 54 -0.19 -8.55 20.80
CA SER A 54 -1.60 -8.63 21.24
C SER A 54 -2.00 -7.35 21.99
N ASP A 55 -1.01 -6.67 22.56
CA ASP A 55 -1.06 -5.34 23.14
C ASP A 55 -1.61 -4.26 22.18
N THR A 56 -1.19 -4.28 20.91
CA THR A 56 -1.65 -3.39 19.84
C THR A 56 -3.13 -3.60 19.57
N GLU A 57 -3.56 -4.86 19.45
CA GLU A 57 -4.96 -5.19 19.19
C GLU A 57 -5.85 -4.75 20.35
N SER A 58 -5.45 -5.06 21.58
CA SER A 58 -6.18 -4.64 22.79
C SER A 58 -6.30 -3.11 22.87
N TYR A 59 -5.22 -2.39 22.57
CA TYR A 59 -5.19 -0.93 22.57
C TYR A 59 -6.24 -0.33 21.62
N PHE A 60 -6.26 -0.77 20.36
CA PHE A 60 -7.23 -0.26 19.40
C PHE A 60 -8.66 -0.63 19.79
N ASN A 61 -8.90 -1.87 20.22
CA ASN A 61 -10.22 -2.30 20.70
C ASN A 61 -10.73 -1.43 21.85
N GLN A 62 -9.87 -1.10 22.82
CA GLN A 62 -10.24 -0.24 23.95
C GLN A 62 -10.55 1.19 23.50
N LYS A 63 -9.72 1.77 22.62
CA LYS A 63 -9.93 3.13 22.11
C LYS A 63 -11.14 3.26 21.20
N ILE A 64 -11.43 2.24 20.38
CA ILE A 64 -12.64 2.17 19.57
C ILE A 64 -13.88 2.18 20.47
N ARG A 65 -13.92 1.32 21.51
CA ARG A 65 -15.02 1.31 22.49
C ARG A 65 -15.22 2.67 23.14
N GLN A 66 -14.14 3.29 23.61
CA GLN A 66 -14.21 4.62 24.23
C GLN A 66 -14.74 5.68 23.26
N ALA A 67 -14.20 5.73 22.05
CA ALA A 67 -14.60 6.72 21.04
C ALA A 67 -16.08 6.57 20.67
N VAL A 68 -16.55 5.33 20.44
CA VAL A 68 -17.96 5.04 20.18
C VAL A 68 -18.84 5.43 21.37
N ASN A 69 -18.48 5.02 22.58
CA ASN A 69 -19.21 5.37 23.81
C ASN A 69 -19.34 6.88 24.00
N SER A 70 -18.29 7.64 23.69
CA SER A 70 -18.31 9.10 23.72
C SER A 70 -19.02 9.75 22.52
N GLY A 71 -19.50 8.98 21.54
CA GLY A 71 -20.17 9.48 20.33
C GLY A 71 -19.23 10.02 19.25
N ASN A 72 -17.91 9.86 19.44
CA ASN A 72 -16.89 10.27 18.48
C ASN A 72 -16.70 9.18 17.41
N ILE A 73 -17.71 9.02 16.55
CA ILE A 73 -17.71 7.96 15.53
C ILE A 73 -16.56 8.14 14.54
N ASP A 74 -16.25 9.38 14.13
CA ASP A 74 -15.15 9.66 13.21
C ASP A 74 -13.79 9.20 13.76
N LYS A 75 -13.56 9.43 15.06
CA LYS A 75 -12.34 8.99 15.74
C LYS A 75 -12.29 7.47 15.84
N ALA A 76 -13.43 6.83 16.11
CA ALA A 76 -13.53 5.39 16.16
C ALA A 76 -13.26 4.74 14.80
N LEU A 77 -13.74 5.34 13.71
CA LEU A 77 -13.46 4.91 12.34
C LEU A 77 -11.96 5.03 12.00
N LYS A 78 -11.34 6.17 12.32
CA LYS A 78 -9.90 6.34 12.10
C LYS A 78 -9.05 5.31 12.85
N LEU A 79 -9.42 5.01 14.11
CA LEU A 79 -8.76 3.97 14.91
C LEU A 79 -8.99 2.56 14.35
N LEU A 80 -10.17 2.31 13.77
CA LEU A 80 -10.47 1.06 13.08
C LEU A 80 -9.58 0.87 11.85
N ASP A 81 -9.52 1.86 10.96
CA ASP A 81 -8.65 1.82 9.76
C ASP A 81 -7.19 1.58 10.14
N GLU A 82 -6.70 2.22 11.20
CA GLU A 82 -5.33 2.02 11.69
C GLU A 82 -5.11 0.59 12.18
N ALA A 83 -6.07 0.03 12.91
CA ALA A 83 -6.02 -1.35 13.37
C ALA A 83 -6.07 -2.34 12.20
N GLU A 84 -6.92 -2.10 11.20
CA GLU A 84 -7.06 -2.92 10.00
C GLU A 84 -5.82 -2.86 9.11
N ARG A 85 -5.22 -1.67 8.97
CA ARG A 85 -3.92 -1.48 8.28
C ARG A 85 -2.81 -2.29 8.93
N LEU A 86 -2.87 -2.43 10.25
CA LEU A 86 -1.95 -3.28 10.99
C LEU A 86 -2.34 -4.76 10.90
N GLY A 87 -3.55 -5.11 10.45
CA GLY A 87 -4.01 -6.50 10.27
C GLY A 87 -4.96 -7.00 11.35
N SER A 88 -5.43 -6.14 12.26
CA SER A 88 -6.45 -6.49 13.25
C SER A 88 -7.82 -6.64 12.59
N THR A 89 -8.40 -7.83 12.74
CA THR A 89 -9.79 -8.10 12.32
C THR A 89 -10.76 -7.95 13.49
N SER A 90 -10.29 -8.06 14.75
CA SER A 90 -11.13 -7.90 15.94
C SER A 90 -11.61 -6.47 16.16
N ALA A 91 -10.82 -5.47 15.73
CA ALA A 91 -11.17 -4.06 15.81
C ALA A 91 -12.50 -3.74 15.11
N ARG A 92 -12.75 -4.34 13.93
CA ARG A 92 -14.00 -4.18 13.17
C ARG A 92 -15.19 -4.72 13.93
N GLN A 93 -15.05 -5.93 14.47
CA GLN A 93 -16.09 -6.58 15.28
C GLN A 93 -16.43 -5.73 16.52
N THR A 94 -15.41 -5.19 17.17
CA THR A 94 -15.56 -4.32 18.33
C THR A 94 -16.27 -3.02 17.97
N PHE A 95 -15.89 -2.36 16.87
CA PHE A 95 -16.56 -1.15 16.41
C PHE A 95 -18.07 -1.40 16.19
N ILE A 96 -18.41 -2.41 15.40
CA ILE A 96 -19.81 -2.77 15.08
C ILE A 96 -20.60 -3.07 16.35
N SER A 97 -20.03 -3.86 17.27
CA SER A 97 -20.68 -4.21 18.52
C SER A 97 -20.91 -2.99 19.41
N SER A 98 -19.94 -2.08 19.48
CA SER A 98 -20.04 -0.85 20.27
C SER A 98 -21.06 0.14 19.71
N VAL A 99 -21.16 0.29 18.38
CA VAL A 99 -22.14 1.22 17.79
C VAL A 99 -23.55 0.64 17.86
N LYS A 100 -23.69 -0.68 17.73
CA LYS A 100 -24.98 -1.38 17.83
C LYS A 100 -25.51 -1.40 19.27
N GLY A 101 -24.65 -1.60 20.26
CA GLY A 101 -25.03 -1.63 21.68
C GLY A 101 -25.28 -0.26 22.31
N LYS A 102 -25.18 0.84 21.55
CA LYS A 102 -25.42 2.21 22.03
C LYS A 102 -26.88 2.66 21.98
N GLY A 103 -27.80 1.78 21.58
CA GLY A 103 -29.25 2.02 21.52
C GLY A 103 -30.01 1.19 22.53
#